data_AF-A0A9N8LDE6-F1
#
_entry.id   AF-A0A9N8LDE6-F1
#
_cell.length_a   1.000
_cell.length_b   1.000
_cell.length_c   1.000
_cell.angle_alpha   90.00
_cell.angle_beta   90.00
_cell.angle_gamma   90.00
#
_symmetry.space_group_name_H-M   'P 1'
#
loop_
_entity.id
_entity.type
_entity.pdbx_description
1 polymer ?
#
loop_
_entity_poly.entity_id
_entity_poly.type
_entity_poly.pdbx_seq_one_letter_code
_entity_poly.pdbx_strand_id
1 'polypeptide(L)'
;MSTSSSSNPAAVRARSNGSGASPGSPKQQPQRRPASLLSKLWKQTKYCLWGALGTYYLDVPTHLQTVYAHSGLWPSHLVLLALTFLALTIGIFAYLILLPFRGVAPSYTRWSHDPILRTLVPVLTLAIVGGFLSLVLALSPLCAPPRTISSTLAETLSQAASAGAKQASAASADTSSLFSKFSLEFTRALRHASPSSPSGAAETLSSAAKDASTSAQLAALDVGNWLRHRPSVETIARQLGISPARAAEVQGVLAKYSGTVDVWLRGGSNSLLGSGPAGGRQLGWIGAGLGGTATYLLVFGFMGLIGLAAPSPASVKTKAKRQ
;
A
#
# COMPACT_ATOMS: atom_id res chain seq x y z
N MET A 1 -49.24 -1.94 -44.52
CA MET A 1 -48.01 -2.51 -45.12
C MET A 1 -47.95 -3.96 -44.72
N SER A 2 -48.24 -4.81 -45.70
CA SER A 2 -48.41 -6.25 -45.60
C SER A 2 -47.21 -6.90 -46.25
N THR A 3 -46.64 -7.93 -45.62
CA THR A 3 -45.84 -9.06 -46.15
C THR A 3 -45.05 -9.63 -44.96
N SER A 4 -44.80 -10.91 -44.79
CA SER A 4 -45.11 -12.10 -45.56
C SER A 4 -44.76 -13.29 -44.67
N SER A 5 -45.70 -14.22 -44.60
CA SER A 5 -45.60 -15.59 -44.14
C SER A 5 -44.49 -16.35 -44.87
N SER A 6 -43.65 -17.08 -44.13
CA SER A 6 -42.79 -18.13 -44.68
C SER A 6 -42.91 -19.38 -43.80
N SER A 7 -43.74 -20.30 -44.29
CA SER A 7 -43.80 -21.70 -43.88
C SER A 7 -42.60 -22.43 -44.47
N ASN A 8 -41.88 -23.21 -43.66
CA ASN A 8 -40.96 -24.22 -44.17
C ASN A 8 -41.37 -25.61 -43.66
N PRO A 9 -41.50 -26.60 -44.56
CA PRO A 9 -42.13 -27.88 -44.26
C PRO A 9 -41.17 -28.90 -43.63
N ALA A 10 -41.80 -29.91 -43.07
CA ALA A 10 -41.24 -31.12 -42.51
C ALA A 10 -40.21 -31.80 -43.44
N ALA A 11 -39.06 -32.17 -42.87
CA ALA A 11 -38.19 -33.20 -43.40
C ALA A 11 -38.05 -34.30 -42.35
N VAL A 12 -38.88 -35.32 -42.53
CA VAL A 12 -38.74 -36.65 -41.95
C VAL A 12 -37.36 -37.19 -42.32
N ARG A 13 -36.53 -37.49 -41.31
CA ARG A 13 -35.39 -38.39 -41.49
C ARG A 13 -35.43 -39.45 -40.39
N ALA A 14 -36.12 -40.54 -40.72
CA ALA A 14 -35.87 -41.84 -40.12
C ALA A 14 -34.40 -42.20 -40.36
N ARG A 15 -33.63 -42.43 -39.28
CA ARG A 15 -32.30 -43.01 -39.40
C ARG A 15 -32.05 -44.01 -38.29
N SER A 16 -32.23 -45.27 -38.70
CA SER A 16 -31.46 -46.46 -38.31
C SER A 16 -31.33 -46.78 -36.83
N ASN A 17 -32.15 -47.74 -36.40
CA ASN A 17 -31.78 -48.76 -35.42
C ASN A 17 -30.41 -49.34 -35.75
N GLY A 18 -29.39 -48.90 -35.02
CA GLY A 18 -28.07 -49.52 -34.97
C GLY A 18 -27.94 -50.33 -33.68
N SER A 19 -28.50 -51.53 -33.68
CA SER A 19 -28.24 -52.57 -32.69
C SER A 19 -26.80 -53.03 -32.82
N GLY A 20 -25.97 -52.83 -31.79
CA GLY A 20 -24.61 -53.38 -31.76
C GLY A 20 -23.60 -52.57 -30.97
N ALA A 21 -23.88 -52.23 -29.71
CA ALA A 21 -22.84 -51.76 -28.80
C ALA A 21 -22.83 -52.68 -27.58
N SER A 22 -21.78 -53.50 -27.53
CA SER A 22 -21.40 -54.39 -26.45
C SER A 22 -21.53 -53.69 -25.08
N PRO A 23 -22.04 -54.36 -24.02
CA PRO A 23 -22.07 -53.82 -22.66
C PRO A 23 -20.63 -53.69 -22.16
N GLY A 24 -19.97 -52.62 -22.56
CA GLY A 24 -18.63 -52.26 -22.14
C GLY A 24 -18.66 -52.08 -20.63
N SER A 25 -17.99 -53.00 -19.93
CA SER A 25 -17.74 -52.96 -18.50
C SER A 25 -17.56 -51.50 -18.06
N PRO A 26 -18.32 -51.00 -17.07
CA PRO A 26 -18.20 -49.62 -16.62
C PRO A 26 -16.73 -49.43 -16.28
N LYS A 27 -16.00 -48.68 -17.14
CA LYS A 27 -14.60 -48.33 -16.90
C LYS A 27 -14.60 -47.69 -15.53
N GLN A 28 -14.17 -48.45 -14.53
CA GLN A 28 -14.06 -47.99 -13.16
C GLN A 28 -13.23 -46.72 -13.23
N GLN A 29 -13.88 -45.56 -13.11
CA GLN A 29 -13.17 -44.30 -13.09
C GLN A 29 -12.20 -44.43 -11.94
N PRO A 30 -10.87 -44.37 -12.20
CA PRO A 30 -9.87 -44.66 -11.21
C PRO A 30 -10.18 -43.80 -9.99
N GLN A 31 -10.44 -44.50 -8.88
CA GLN A 31 -10.92 -43.94 -7.62
C GLN A 31 -9.90 -42.86 -7.19
N ARG A 32 -10.17 -41.60 -7.55
CA ARG A 32 -9.25 -40.49 -7.27
C ARG A 32 -9.13 -40.40 -5.76
N ARG A 33 -7.93 -40.72 -5.25
CA ARG A 33 -7.62 -40.58 -3.82
C ARG A 33 -8.05 -39.19 -3.36
N PRO A 34 -8.77 -39.07 -2.23
CA PRO A 34 -9.22 -37.77 -1.75
C PRO A 34 -7.99 -36.88 -1.54
N ALA A 35 -7.91 -35.78 -2.28
CA ALA A 35 -6.81 -34.82 -2.12
C ALA A 35 -6.73 -34.40 -0.65
N SER A 36 -5.55 -34.56 -0.05
CA SER A 36 -5.33 -34.27 1.37
C SER A 36 -5.71 -32.81 1.66
N LEU A 37 -6.34 -32.56 2.81
CA LEU A 37 -6.68 -31.20 3.26
C LEU A 37 -5.43 -30.29 3.26
N LEU A 38 -4.27 -30.85 3.60
CA LEU A 38 -2.98 -30.19 3.55
C LEU A 38 -2.65 -29.63 2.14
N SER A 39 -2.94 -30.40 1.08
CA SER A 39 -2.70 -29.94 -0.30
C SER A 39 -3.58 -28.75 -0.70
N LYS A 40 -4.79 -28.67 -0.14
CA LYS A 40 -5.70 -27.53 -0.38
C LYS A 40 -5.27 -26.31 0.44
N LEU A 41 -4.87 -26.54 1.70
CA LEU A 41 -4.35 -25.50 2.59
C LEU A 41 -3.11 -24.83 1.98
N TRP A 42 -2.12 -25.63 1.58
CA TRP A 42 -0.89 -25.13 0.95
C TRP A 42 -1.16 -24.26 -0.28
N LYS A 43 -2.12 -24.67 -1.11
CA LYS A 43 -2.52 -23.90 -2.30
C LYS A 43 -3.14 -22.56 -1.98
N GLN A 44 -3.80 -22.39 -0.83
CA GLN A 44 -4.38 -21.10 -0.43
C GLN A 44 -3.35 -20.24 0.31
N THR A 45 -2.53 -20.85 1.18
CA THR A 45 -1.46 -20.16 1.90
C THR A 45 -0.49 -19.46 0.95
N LYS A 46 -0.16 -20.04 -0.21
CA LYS A 46 0.71 -19.37 -1.20
C LYS A 46 0.16 -18.02 -1.66
N TYR A 47 -1.16 -17.90 -1.90
CA TYR A 47 -1.77 -16.66 -2.36
C TYR A 47 -1.78 -15.61 -1.25
N CYS A 48 -2.09 -16.03 -0.02
CA CYS A 48 -1.99 -15.18 1.15
C CYS A 48 -0.56 -14.66 1.35
N LEU A 49 0.45 -15.53 1.20
CA LEU A 49 1.86 -15.16 1.36
C LEU A 49 2.31 -14.17 0.28
N TRP A 50 1.96 -14.42 -0.99
CA TRP A 50 2.28 -13.49 -2.09
C TRP A 50 1.57 -12.14 -1.95
N GLY A 51 0.30 -12.15 -1.54
CA GLY A 51 -0.45 -10.93 -1.27
C GLY A 51 0.15 -10.14 -0.10
N ALA A 52 0.51 -10.82 1.00
CA ALA A 52 1.11 -10.19 2.17
C ALA A 52 2.47 -9.59 1.85
N LEU A 53 3.32 -10.35 1.14
CA LEU A 53 4.63 -9.90 0.72
C LEU A 53 4.54 -8.70 -0.22
N GLY A 54 3.63 -8.71 -1.20
CA GLY A 54 3.42 -7.59 -2.10
C GLY A 54 2.89 -6.35 -1.38
N THR A 55 1.94 -6.52 -0.47
CA THR A 55 1.35 -5.42 0.33
C THR A 55 2.39 -4.79 1.26
N TYR A 56 3.24 -5.62 1.88
CA TYR A 56 4.35 -5.19 2.74
C TYR A 56 5.47 -4.52 1.96
N TYR A 57 5.92 -5.14 0.85
CA TYR A 57 7.02 -4.62 0.03
C TYR A 57 6.70 -3.26 -0.60
N LEU A 58 5.44 -3.08 -1.01
CA LEU A 58 4.92 -1.83 -1.57
C LEU A 58 4.45 -0.84 -0.50
N ASP A 59 4.55 -1.19 0.77
CA ASP A 59 4.19 -0.35 1.91
C ASP A 59 2.78 0.27 1.82
N VAL A 60 1.84 -0.52 1.27
CA VAL A 60 0.44 -0.09 1.03
C VAL A 60 -0.22 0.48 2.29
N PRO A 61 -0.08 -0.10 3.50
CA PRO A 61 -0.73 0.42 4.70
C PRO A 61 -0.25 1.83 5.06
N THR A 62 1.06 2.06 5.02
CA THR A 62 1.66 3.37 5.32
C THR A 62 1.24 4.41 4.29
N HIS A 63 1.16 4.03 3.01
CA HIS A 63 0.64 4.91 1.96
C HIS A 63 -0.83 5.30 2.19
N LEU A 64 -1.71 4.34 2.48
CA LEU A 64 -3.11 4.63 2.76
C LEU A 64 -3.28 5.51 4.00
N GLN A 65 -2.52 5.24 5.07
CA GLN A 65 -2.54 6.05 6.28
C GLN A 65 -2.07 7.48 6.00
N THR A 66 -1.02 7.63 5.20
CA THR A 66 -0.48 8.95 4.81
C THR A 66 -1.51 9.73 4.00
N VAL A 67 -2.15 9.09 3.01
CA VAL A 67 -3.16 9.71 2.16
C VAL A 67 -4.39 10.12 2.98
N TYR A 68 -4.84 9.25 3.88
CA TYR A 68 -5.96 9.51 4.77
C TYR A 68 -5.70 10.68 5.74
N ALA A 69 -4.48 10.81 6.26
CA ALA A 69 -4.16 11.85 7.23
C ALA A 69 -3.81 13.22 6.59
N HIS A 70 -3.24 13.25 5.37
CA HIS A 70 -2.59 14.47 4.86
C HIS A 70 -3.09 14.96 3.48
N SER A 71 -3.86 14.18 2.72
CA SER A 71 -4.17 14.53 1.32
C SER A 71 -5.46 15.33 1.11
N GLY A 72 -6.11 15.77 2.17
CA GLY A 72 -7.37 16.52 2.11
C GLY A 72 -8.62 15.62 2.01
N LEU A 73 -9.79 16.23 1.86
CA LEU A 73 -11.09 15.54 1.97
C LEU A 73 -11.29 14.48 0.87
N TRP A 74 -11.02 14.82 -0.39
CA TRP A 74 -11.32 13.93 -1.52
C TRP A 74 -10.49 12.63 -1.51
N PRO A 75 -9.15 12.66 -1.37
CA PRO A 75 -8.37 11.42 -1.26
C PRO A 75 -8.71 10.59 -0.01
N SER A 76 -9.01 11.26 1.11
CA SER A 76 -9.44 10.59 2.34
C SER A 76 -10.74 9.82 2.12
N HIS A 77 -11.71 10.41 1.41
CA HIS A 77 -12.94 9.72 1.03
C HIS A 77 -12.68 8.53 0.09
N LEU A 78 -11.71 8.63 -0.84
CA LEU A 78 -11.33 7.48 -1.67
C LEU A 78 -10.76 6.32 -0.85
N VAL A 79 -9.89 6.60 0.14
CA VAL A 79 -9.37 5.58 1.05
C VAL A 79 -10.51 4.93 1.84
N LEU A 80 -11.40 5.73 2.42
CA LEU A 80 -12.57 5.21 3.15
C LEU A 80 -13.48 4.37 2.26
N LEU A 81 -13.73 4.82 1.02
CA LEU A 81 -14.55 4.11 0.05
C LEU A 81 -13.92 2.77 -0.33
N ALA A 82 -12.60 2.74 -0.57
CA ALA A 82 -11.85 1.52 -0.86
C ALA A 82 -11.92 0.52 0.30
N LEU A 83 -11.70 0.98 1.54
CA LEU A 83 -11.80 0.15 2.74
C LEU A 83 -13.24 -0.35 2.97
N THR A 84 -14.24 0.47 2.71
CA THR A 84 -15.66 0.10 2.82
C THR A 84 -16.02 -0.99 1.81
N PHE A 85 -15.63 -0.85 0.54
CA PHE A 85 -15.85 -1.88 -0.47
C PHE A 85 -15.07 -3.16 -0.17
N LEU A 86 -13.86 -3.06 0.38
CA LEU A 86 -13.09 -4.23 0.80
C LEU A 86 -13.78 -4.96 1.95
N ALA A 87 -14.25 -4.23 2.97
CA ALA A 87 -15.02 -4.80 4.08
C ALA A 87 -16.34 -5.43 3.59
N LEU A 88 -17.06 -4.78 2.67
CA LEU A 88 -18.27 -5.31 2.05
C LEU A 88 -17.98 -6.60 1.27
N THR A 89 -16.89 -6.64 0.51
CA THR A 89 -16.44 -7.84 -0.22
C THR A 89 -16.19 -9.00 0.73
N ILE A 90 -15.43 -8.76 1.81
CA ILE A 90 -15.16 -9.75 2.86
C ILE A 90 -16.47 -10.23 3.49
N GLY A 91 -17.37 -9.32 3.85
CA GLY A 91 -18.67 -9.63 4.45
C GLY A 91 -19.55 -10.49 3.56
N ILE A 92 -19.66 -10.17 2.27
CA ILE A 92 -20.44 -10.96 1.31
C ILE A 92 -19.82 -12.35 1.09
N PHE A 93 -18.49 -12.45 0.94
CA PHE A 93 -17.83 -13.77 0.83
C PHE A 93 -18.04 -14.61 2.08
N ALA A 94 -17.85 -14.04 3.26
CA ALA A 94 -18.09 -14.73 4.53
C ALA A 94 -19.55 -15.20 4.61
N TYR A 95 -20.51 -14.35 4.23
CA TYR A 95 -21.92 -14.71 4.17
C TYR A 95 -22.18 -15.90 3.23
N LEU A 96 -21.60 -15.89 2.02
CA LEU A 96 -21.74 -16.97 1.05
C LEU A 96 -21.10 -18.28 1.53
N ILE A 97 -19.94 -18.22 2.18
CA ILE A 97 -19.25 -19.38 2.77
C ILE A 97 -20.05 -19.95 3.95
N LEU A 98 -20.78 -19.10 4.68
CA LEU A 98 -21.58 -19.49 5.84
C LEU A 98 -23.00 -19.96 5.49
N LEU A 99 -23.49 -19.76 4.25
CA LEU A 99 -24.81 -20.24 3.82
C LEU A 99 -25.06 -21.74 4.09
N PRO A 100 -24.13 -22.67 3.79
CA PRO A 100 -24.31 -24.09 4.07
C PRO A 100 -24.54 -24.41 5.55
N PHE A 101 -23.99 -23.62 6.47
CA PHE A 101 -24.22 -23.81 7.91
C PHE A 101 -25.66 -23.50 8.32
N ARG A 102 -26.40 -22.73 7.52
CA ARG A 102 -27.83 -22.45 7.72
C ARG A 102 -28.74 -23.53 7.10
N GLY A 103 -28.18 -24.61 6.56
CA GLY A 103 -28.95 -25.66 5.89
C GLY A 103 -29.44 -25.28 4.49
N VAL A 104 -29.16 -24.06 4.02
CA VAL A 104 -29.43 -23.64 2.65
C VAL A 104 -28.25 -24.07 1.78
N ALA A 105 -28.47 -24.98 0.84
CA ALA A 105 -27.45 -25.40 -0.12
C ALA A 105 -27.51 -24.49 -1.36
N PRO A 106 -26.65 -23.46 -1.48
CA PRO A 106 -26.70 -22.54 -2.61
C PRO A 106 -26.43 -23.25 -3.94
N SER A 107 -27.27 -22.99 -4.95
CA SER A 107 -27.08 -23.54 -6.29
C SER A 107 -26.19 -22.62 -7.12
N TYR A 108 -24.87 -22.74 -6.96
CA TYR A 108 -23.90 -21.89 -7.69
C TYR A 108 -23.97 -22.03 -9.22
N THR A 109 -24.36 -23.20 -9.73
CA THR A 109 -24.51 -23.44 -11.17
C THR A 109 -25.70 -22.72 -11.78
N ARG A 110 -26.75 -22.46 -10.98
CA ARG A 110 -27.98 -21.75 -11.38
C ARG A 110 -28.20 -20.53 -10.50
N TRP A 111 -27.13 -19.80 -10.22
CA TRP A 111 -27.13 -18.65 -9.30
C TRP A 111 -28.14 -17.57 -9.69
N SER A 112 -28.49 -17.44 -10.97
CA SER A 112 -29.49 -16.50 -11.47
C SER A 112 -30.93 -16.83 -11.04
N HIS A 113 -31.23 -18.09 -10.72
CA HIS A 113 -32.55 -18.53 -10.26
C HIS A 113 -32.72 -18.43 -8.74
N ASP A 114 -31.61 -18.39 -7.99
CA ASP A 114 -31.65 -18.22 -6.54
C ASP A 114 -31.76 -16.70 -6.22
N PRO A 115 -32.83 -16.25 -5.53
CA PRO A 115 -33.05 -14.82 -5.27
C PRO A 115 -31.92 -14.20 -4.43
N ILE A 116 -31.27 -14.98 -3.57
CA ILE A 116 -30.16 -14.52 -2.73
C ILE A 116 -28.91 -14.33 -3.59
N LEU A 117 -28.52 -15.35 -4.36
CA LEU A 117 -27.32 -15.25 -5.20
C LEU A 117 -27.48 -14.26 -6.34
N ARG A 118 -28.68 -14.13 -6.92
CA ARG A 118 -28.99 -13.16 -7.97
C ARG A 118 -28.71 -11.72 -7.54
N THR A 119 -28.89 -11.41 -6.25
CA THR A 119 -28.61 -10.08 -5.69
C THR A 119 -27.16 -9.96 -5.23
N LEU A 120 -26.64 -10.98 -4.56
CA LEU A 120 -25.29 -10.92 -3.98
C LEU A 120 -24.17 -10.92 -5.03
N VAL A 121 -24.30 -11.68 -6.11
CA VAL A 121 -23.23 -11.77 -7.13
C VAL A 121 -22.97 -10.42 -7.82
N PRO A 122 -23.97 -9.67 -8.30
CA PRO A 122 -23.76 -8.34 -8.85
C PRO A 122 -23.22 -7.34 -7.82
N VAL A 123 -23.75 -7.35 -6.59
CA VAL A 123 -23.27 -6.45 -5.51
C VAL A 123 -21.82 -6.76 -5.15
N LEU A 124 -21.45 -8.05 -5.07
CA LEU A 124 -20.08 -8.48 -4.84
C LEU A 124 -19.16 -8.03 -5.98
N THR A 125 -19.60 -8.16 -7.23
CA THR A 125 -18.83 -7.77 -8.40
C THR A 125 -18.58 -6.26 -8.39
N LEU A 126 -19.62 -5.47 -8.12
CA LEU A 126 -19.52 -4.02 -7.98
C LEU A 126 -18.58 -3.64 -6.82
N ALA A 127 -18.64 -4.35 -5.69
CA ALA A 127 -17.77 -4.11 -4.56
C ALA A 127 -16.30 -4.41 -4.87
N ILE A 128 -16.02 -5.51 -5.58
CA ILE A 128 -14.65 -5.86 -5.98
C ILE A 128 -14.09 -4.83 -6.96
N VAL A 129 -14.84 -4.50 -8.01
CA VAL A 129 -14.36 -3.57 -9.05
C VAL A 129 -14.25 -2.14 -8.50
N GLY A 130 -15.29 -1.67 -7.80
CA GLY A 130 -15.31 -0.34 -7.19
C GLY A 130 -14.25 -0.19 -6.10
N GLY A 131 -14.07 -1.21 -5.25
CA GLY A 131 -13.03 -1.25 -4.24
C GLY A 131 -11.62 -1.30 -4.83
N PHE A 132 -11.40 -2.05 -5.91
CA PHE A 132 -10.10 -2.13 -6.56
C PHE A 132 -9.73 -0.80 -7.23
N LEU A 133 -10.66 -0.20 -7.98
CA LEU A 133 -10.42 1.08 -8.66
C LEU A 133 -10.20 2.22 -7.65
N SER A 134 -11.01 2.30 -6.59
CA SER A 134 -10.82 3.30 -5.54
C SER A 134 -9.50 3.11 -4.81
N LEU A 135 -9.07 1.86 -4.56
CA LEU A 135 -7.77 1.57 -3.97
C LEU A 135 -6.60 1.98 -4.88
N VAL A 136 -6.66 1.67 -6.18
CA VAL A 136 -5.63 2.08 -7.15
C VAL A 136 -5.58 3.61 -7.24
N LEU A 137 -6.71 4.30 -7.28
CA LEU A 137 -6.75 5.76 -7.28
C LEU A 137 -6.18 6.35 -5.98
N ALA A 138 -6.51 5.78 -4.83
CA ALA A 138 -5.97 6.20 -3.53
C ALA A 138 -4.45 6.00 -3.43
N LEU A 139 -3.91 4.93 -4.03
CA LEU A 139 -2.47 4.67 -4.09
C LEU A 139 -1.75 5.41 -5.22
N SER A 140 -2.49 6.02 -6.14
CA SER A 140 -1.92 6.69 -7.31
C SER A 140 -1.19 7.99 -6.92
N PRO A 141 -0.31 8.50 -7.80
CA PRO A 141 0.33 9.79 -7.61
C PRO A 141 -0.64 10.96 -7.45
N LEU A 142 -1.90 10.83 -7.90
CA LEU A 142 -2.92 11.89 -7.78
C LEU A 142 -3.34 12.15 -6.32
N CYS A 143 -3.30 11.11 -5.49
CA CYS A 143 -3.69 11.19 -4.08
C CYS A 143 -2.48 11.37 -3.16
N ALA A 144 -1.26 11.32 -3.69
CA ALA A 144 -0.06 11.58 -2.91
C ALA A 144 -0.10 13.03 -2.44
N PRO A 145 0.05 13.29 -1.12
CA PRO A 145 0.05 14.65 -0.63
C PRO A 145 1.17 15.42 -1.35
N PRO A 146 0.93 16.66 -1.80
CA PRO A 146 1.93 17.45 -2.49
C PRO A 146 3.12 17.59 -1.55
N ARG A 147 4.22 16.93 -1.89
CA ARG A 147 5.46 17.02 -1.12
C ARG A 147 6.07 18.39 -1.39
N THR A 148 5.63 19.39 -0.65
CA THR A 148 6.42 20.59 -0.47
C THR A 148 7.70 20.14 0.25
N ILE A 149 8.80 20.03 -0.49
CA ILE A 149 10.13 19.62 0.03
C ILE A 149 10.48 20.41 1.30
N SER A 150 9.98 21.64 1.42
CA SER A 150 10.12 22.49 2.59
C SER A 150 9.45 21.95 3.84
N SER A 151 8.28 21.31 3.80
CA SER A 151 7.55 20.92 5.02
C SER A 151 8.17 19.71 5.70
N THR A 152 8.50 18.65 4.94
CA THR A 152 9.17 17.47 5.51
C THR A 152 10.59 17.76 5.94
N LEU A 153 11.33 18.60 5.20
CA LEU A 153 12.67 19.02 5.59
C LEU A 153 12.61 19.93 6.82
N ALA A 154 11.67 20.89 6.88
CA ALA A 154 11.43 21.71 8.06
C ALA A 154 11.04 20.86 9.28
N GLU A 155 10.17 19.87 9.10
CA GLU A 155 9.69 19.03 10.18
C GLU A 155 10.78 18.09 10.70
N THR A 156 11.52 17.42 9.81
CA THR A 156 12.68 16.60 10.22
C THR A 156 13.80 17.44 10.82
N LEU A 157 14.12 18.62 10.29
CA LEU A 157 15.07 19.54 10.93
C LEU A 157 14.54 20.02 12.27
N SER A 158 13.26 20.35 12.40
CA SER A 158 12.67 20.80 13.67
C SER A 158 12.66 19.69 14.72
N GLN A 159 12.43 18.44 14.31
CA GLN A 159 12.42 17.29 15.19
C GLN A 159 13.84 16.91 15.61
N ALA A 160 14.79 16.89 14.67
CA ALA A 160 16.21 16.71 14.95
C ALA A 160 16.76 17.83 15.84
N ALA A 161 16.34 19.08 15.58
CA ALA A 161 16.66 20.24 16.39
C ALA A 161 16.12 20.08 17.81
N SER A 162 14.85 19.72 17.98
CA SER A 162 14.25 19.54 19.32
C SER A 162 14.89 18.40 20.11
N ALA A 163 15.30 17.31 19.44
CA ALA A 163 16.02 16.20 20.07
C ALA A 163 17.44 16.62 20.48
N GLY A 164 18.15 17.33 19.61
CA GLY A 164 19.46 17.91 19.91
C GLY A 164 19.40 18.93 21.05
N ALA A 165 18.38 19.79 21.08
CA ALA A 165 18.17 20.75 22.16
C ALA A 165 17.95 20.07 23.52
N LYS A 166 17.15 19.00 23.56
CA LYS A 166 16.93 18.20 24.78
C LYS A 166 18.23 17.57 25.27
N GLN A 167 19.02 16.99 24.37
CA GLN A 167 20.30 16.36 24.73
C GLN A 167 21.35 17.40 25.15
N ALA A 168 21.41 18.56 24.48
CA ALA A 168 22.29 19.66 24.85
C ALA A 168 21.89 20.32 26.18
N SER A 169 20.60 20.40 26.49
CA SER A 169 20.10 20.94 27.77
C SER A 169 20.44 20.05 28.96
N ALA A 170 20.58 18.73 28.75
CA ALA A 170 21.08 17.81 29.77
C ALA A 170 22.61 17.89 29.96
N ALA A 171 23.34 18.44 28.99
CA ALA A 171 24.80 18.46 28.98
C ALA A 171 25.43 19.82 29.36
N SER A 172 24.71 20.95 29.26
CA SER A 172 25.13 22.25 29.82
C SER A 172 24.04 23.34 29.74
N ALA A 173 23.89 24.13 30.81
CA ALA A 173 22.92 25.23 30.89
C ALA A 173 23.08 26.29 29.78
N ASP A 174 24.32 26.61 29.38
CA ASP A 174 24.60 27.70 28.44
C ASP A 174 24.24 27.41 26.97
N THR A 175 24.27 26.15 26.53
CA THR A 175 24.03 25.78 25.12
C THR A 175 22.57 25.71 24.71
N SER A 176 21.66 25.61 25.68
CA SER A 176 20.21 25.57 25.42
C SER A 176 19.70 26.86 24.77
N SER A 177 20.28 28.01 25.15
CA SER A 177 19.91 29.33 24.64
C SER A 177 20.28 29.53 23.17
N LEU A 178 21.47 29.10 22.76
CA LEU A 178 21.96 29.19 21.38
C LEU A 178 21.15 28.30 20.45
N PHE A 179 20.84 27.09 20.89
CA PHE A 179 20.10 26.15 20.06
C PHE A 179 18.63 26.57 19.89
N SER A 180 18.00 27.12 20.94
CA SER A 180 16.65 27.68 20.84
C SER A 180 16.57 28.89 19.89
N LYS A 181 17.57 29.78 19.92
CA LYS A 181 17.66 30.91 18.99
C LYS A 181 17.84 30.43 17.55
N PHE A 182 18.72 29.45 17.33
CA PHE A 182 18.92 28.87 16.00
C PHE A 182 17.65 28.21 15.46
N SER A 183 16.98 27.36 16.26
CA SER A 183 15.76 26.70 15.80
C SER A 183 14.66 27.70 15.48
N LEU A 184 14.55 28.79 16.25
CA LEU A 184 13.55 29.82 16.05
C LEU A 184 13.82 30.66 14.80
N GLU A 185 15.07 31.07 14.56
CA GLU A 185 15.47 31.80 13.35
C GLU A 185 15.35 30.93 12.09
N PHE A 186 15.77 29.67 12.17
CA PHE A 186 15.65 28.72 11.05
C PHE A 186 14.18 28.45 10.68
N THR A 187 13.31 28.26 11.69
CA THR A 187 11.87 28.08 11.48
C THR A 187 11.21 29.34 10.90
N ARG A 188 11.63 30.53 11.36
CA ARG A 188 11.16 31.81 10.82
C ARG A 188 11.59 31.99 9.37
N ALA A 189 12.84 31.69 9.03
CA ALA A 189 13.36 31.76 7.66
C ALA A 189 12.64 30.79 6.71
N LEU A 190 12.39 29.55 7.15
CA LEU A 190 11.62 28.57 6.36
C LEU A 190 10.15 28.95 6.19
N ARG A 191 9.54 29.62 7.17
CA ARG A 191 8.14 30.10 7.07
C ARG A 191 7.99 31.26 6.07
N HIS A 192 9.02 32.07 5.88
CA HIS A 192 9.01 33.18 4.91
C HIS A 192 9.44 32.75 3.49
N ALA A 193 10.04 31.58 3.32
CA ALA A 193 10.30 30.96 2.03
C ALA A 193 9.00 30.41 1.40
N SER A 194 8.15 31.32 0.89
CA SER A 194 6.95 31.00 0.11
C SER A 194 7.29 30.50 -1.31
N PRO A 195 6.53 29.57 -1.91
CA PRO A 195 6.94 28.83 -3.11
C PRO A 195 6.89 29.60 -4.45
N SER A 196 6.56 30.88 -4.48
CA SER A 196 6.38 31.62 -5.75
C SER A 196 7.65 32.22 -6.33
N SER A 197 8.78 32.22 -5.63
CA SER A 197 10.06 32.66 -6.21
C SER A 197 11.28 32.06 -5.48
N PRO A 198 12.01 31.10 -6.07
CA PRO A 198 13.15 30.45 -5.43
C PRO A 198 14.34 31.39 -5.19
N SER A 199 14.43 32.52 -5.91
CA SER A 199 15.48 33.54 -5.68
C SER A 199 15.22 34.36 -4.42
N GLY A 200 13.96 34.72 -4.12
CA GLY A 200 13.60 35.54 -2.97
C GLY A 200 13.80 34.82 -1.64
N ALA A 201 13.57 33.51 -1.58
CA ALA A 201 13.83 32.69 -0.40
C ALA A 201 15.34 32.59 -0.09
N ALA A 202 16.18 32.46 -1.12
CA ALA A 202 17.63 32.47 -0.96
C ALA A 202 18.14 33.85 -0.51
N GLU A 203 17.52 34.95 -0.97
CA GLU A 203 17.87 36.32 -0.61
C GLU A 203 17.39 36.72 0.81
N THR A 204 16.21 36.25 1.23
CA THR A 204 15.72 36.44 2.62
C THR A 204 16.46 35.55 3.61
N LEU A 205 16.82 34.32 3.25
CA LEU A 205 17.76 33.50 4.03
C LEU A 205 19.16 34.15 4.08
N SER A 206 19.65 34.70 2.98
CA SER A 206 20.95 35.42 2.89
C SER A 206 20.99 36.70 3.73
N SER A 207 19.92 37.50 3.73
CA SER A 207 19.84 38.75 4.50
C SER A 207 19.58 38.51 5.99
N ALA A 208 18.67 37.60 6.36
CA ALA A 208 18.54 37.16 7.75
C ALA A 208 19.82 36.47 8.25
N ALA A 209 20.59 35.83 7.35
CA ALA A 209 21.87 35.22 7.67
C ALA A 209 23.05 36.20 7.76
N LYS A 210 22.92 37.43 7.23
CA LYS A 210 23.96 38.47 7.32
C LYS A 210 23.98 39.16 8.68
N ASP A 211 22.83 39.24 9.35
CA ASP A 211 22.72 39.90 10.66
C ASP A 211 23.08 38.97 11.84
N ALA A 212 23.17 37.66 11.61
CA ALA A 212 23.67 36.69 12.58
C ALA A 212 25.05 36.17 12.13
N SER A 213 26.12 36.55 12.83
CA SER A 213 27.51 36.13 12.54
C SER A 213 27.72 34.60 12.51
N THR A 214 26.79 33.82 13.04
CA THR A 214 26.77 32.34 13.04
C THR A 214 26.17 31.69 11.80
N SER A 215 25.36 32.38 10.99
CA SER A 215 24.70 31.79 9.82
C SER A 215 25.52 31.84 8.53
N ALA A 216 26.49 32.76 8.40
CA ALA A 216 27.47 32.71 7.33
C ALA A 216 28.39 31.47 7.44
N GLN A 217 28.66 31.01 8.67
CA GLN A 217 29.40 29.77 8.93
C GLN A 217 28.56 28.52 8.61
N LEU A 218 27.24 28.58 8.81
CA LEU A 218 26.32 27.49 8.44
C LEU A 218 25.96 27.45 6.95
N ALA A 219 25.93 28.60 6.26
CA ALA A 219 25.78 28.65 4.81
C ALA A 219 27.05 28.16 4.09
N ALA A 220 28.22 28.28 4.73
CA ALA A 220 29.48 27.68 4.27
C ALA A 220 29.56 26.16 4.55
N LEU A 221 28.72 25.64 5.44
CA LEU A 221 28.47 24.21 5.57
C LEU A 221 27.63 23.78 4.37
N ASP A 222 28.30 23.49 3.26
CA ASP A 222 27.71 22.79 2.12
C ASP A 222 27.29 21.39 2.57
N VAL A 223 26.09 21.30 3.16
CA VAL A 223 25.50 20.06 3.70
C VAL A 223 25.47 18.98 2.64
N GLY A 224 25.32 19.35 1.36
CA GLY A 224 25.37 18.43 0.23
C GLY A 224 26.74 17.80 0.05
N ASN A 225 27.82 18.59 0.17
CA ASN A 225 29.19 18.08 0.12
C ASN A 225 29.59 17.36 1.42
N TRP A 226 29.07 17.80 2.57
CA TRP A 226 29.23 17.17 3.89
C TRP A 226 28.61 15.77 3.97
N LEU A 227 27.46 15.59 3.30
CA LEU A 227 26.79 14.28 3.17
C LEU A 227 27.55 13.35 2.23
N ARG A 228 28.20 13.89 1.18
CA ARG A 228 29.00 13.08 0.24
C ARG A 228 30.40 12.76 0.77
N HIS A 229 30.98 13.66 1.54
CA HIS A 229 32.32 13.53 2.12
C HIS A 229 32.21 13.74 3.63
N ARG A 230 32.18 12.63 4.38
CA ARG A 230 32.19 12.67 5.85
C ARG A 230 33.43 13.46 6.32
N PRO A 231 33.27 14.64 6.93
CA PRO A 231 34.40 15.42 7.40
C PRO A 231 35.02 14.77 8.63
N SER A 232 36.31 15.03 8.84
CA SER A 232 36.98 14.61 10.08
C SER A 232 36.44 15.38 11.28
N VAL A 233 36.50 14.77 12.47
CA VAL A 233 36.11 15.40 13.75
C VAL A 233 36.81 16.76 13.92
N GLU A 234 38.08 16.90 13.54
CA GLU A 234 38.79 18.18 13.69
C GLU A 234 38.24 19.27 12.77
N THR A 235 37.78 18.88 11.58
CA THR A 235 37.19 19.80 10.61
C THR A 235 35.85 20.35 11.14
N ILE A 236 35.04 19.46 11.72
CA ILE A 236 33.76 19.81 12.37
C ILE A 236 34.02 20.71 13.58
N ALA A 237 35.00 20.35 14.41
CA ALA A 237 35.38 21.11 15.60
C ALA A 237 35.84 22.53 15.25
N ARG A 238 36.71 22.68 14.23
CA ARG A 238 37.19 24.00 13.76
C ARG A 238 36.07 24.82 13.13
N GLN A 239 35.22 24.22 12.30
CA GLN A 239 34.15 24.95 11.62
C GLN A 239 33.05 25.44 12.57
N LEU A 240 32.73 24.65 13.58
CA LEU A 240 31.68 24.97 14.55
C LEU A 240 32.21 25.67 15.81
N GLY A 241 33.53 25.83 15.95
CA GLY A 241 34.16 26.38 17.16
C GLY A 241 33.89 25.56 18.42
N ILE A 242 33.65 24.25 18.29
CA ILE A 242 33.35 23.35 19.41
C ILE A 242 34.54 22.47 19.76
N SER A 243 34.57 21.93 20.97
CA SER A 243 35.63 21.01 21.39
C SER A 243 35.60 19.71 20.55
N PRO A 244 36.75 19.05 20.34
CA PRO A 244 36.83 17.82 19.55
C PRO A 244 35.93 16.70 20.09
N ALA A 245 35.78 16.61 21.42
CA ALA A 245 34.89 15.65 22.06
C ALA A 245 33.42 15.84 21.67
N ARG A 246 32.94 17.10 21.61
CA ARG A 246 31.57 17.41 21.16
C ARG A 246 31.39 17.22 19.66
N ALA A 247 32.41 17.53 18.87
CA ALA A 247 32.39 17.26 17.43
C ALA A 247 32.26 15.76 17.15
N ALA A 248 32.90 14.90 17.95
CA ALA A 248 32.76 13.45 17.85
C ALA A 248 31.33 12.97 18.20
N GLU A 249 30.69 13.57 19.21
CA GLU A 249 29.29 13.26 19.56
C GLU A 249 28.32 13.69 18.45
N VAL A 250 28.49 14.91 17.92
CA VAL A 250 27.71 15.40 16.77
C VAL A 250 27.89 14.47 15.57
N GLN A 251 29.13 14.07 15.26
CA GLN A 251 29.39 13.12 14.18
C GLN A 251 28.75 11.75 14.45
N GLY A 252 28.73 11.28 15.70
CA GLY A 252 28.05 10.04 16.09
C GLY A 252 26.54 10.09 15.87
N VAL A 253 25.90 11.19 16.29
CA VAL A 253 24.47 11.44 16.03
C VAL A 253 24.22 11.55 14.53
N LEU A 254 25.05 12.30 13.81
CA LEU A 254 24.88 12.51 12.39
C LEU A 254 25.11 11.23 11.59
N ALA A 255 26.06 10.37 11.99
CA ALA A 255 26.28 9.07 11.37
C ALA A 255 25.09 8.12 11.57
N LYS A 256 24.41 8.22 12.73
CA LYS A 256 23.17 7.48 13.00
C LYS A 256 22.04 7.92 12.06
N TYR A 257 21.91 9.22 11.80
CA TYR A 257 20.91 9.75 10.88
C TYR A 257 21.33 9.62 9.40
N SER A 258 22.62 9.69 9.08
CA SER A 258 23.13 9.59 7.71
C SER A 258 22.81 8.22 7.11
N GLY A 259 22.83 7.14 7.90
CA GLY A 259 22.43 5.81 7.43
C GLY A 259 20.94 5.75 7.05
N THR A 260 20.09 6.47 7.77
CA THR A 260 18.65 6.57 7.45
C THR A 260 18.42 7.43 6.21
N VAL A 261 19.17 8.54 6.10
CA VAL A 261 19.15 9.42 4.92
C VAL A 261 19.72 8.71 3.69
N ASP A 262 20.77 7.89 3.82
CA ASP A 262 21.32 7.08 2.73
C ASP A 262 20.35 5.99 2.28
N VAL A 263 19.60 5.37 3.19
CA VAL A 263 18.52 4.43 2.81
C VAL A 263 17.40 5.16 2.07
N TRP A 264 17.12 6.40 2.46
CA TRP A 264 16.14 7.27 1.79
C TRP A 264 16.62 7.70 0.39
N LEU A 265 17.89 8.11 0.27
CA LEU A 265 18.52 8.57 -0.97
C LEU A 265 18.84 7.41 -1.93
N ARG A 266 19.38 6.29 -1.44
CA ARG A 266 19.65 5.07 -2.25
C ARG A 266 18.38 4.31 -2.62
N GLY A 267 17.28 4.52 -1.89
CA GLY A 267 15.96 4.02 -2.28
C GLY A 267 15.45 4.57 -3.63
N GLY A 268 16.13 5.56 -4.22
CA GLY A 268 15.72 6.26 -5.44
C GLY A 268 16.25 5.71 -6.78
N SER A 269 17.31 4.89 -6.83
CA SER A 269 17.99 4.64 -8.13
C SER A 269 17.60 3.34 -8.86
N ASN A 270 16.97 2.37 -8.20
CA ASN A 270 16.64 1.08 -8.82
C ASN A 270 15.13 0.77 -8.87
N SER A 271 14.27 1.77 -8.64
CA SER A 271 12.83 1.54 -8.67
C SER A 271 12.37 1.46 -10.12
N LEU A 272 12.01 0.25 -10.56
CA LEU A 272 11.38 -0.10 -11.85
C LEU A 272 10.02 0.63 -12.09
N LEU A 273 9.73 1.67 -11.30
CA LEU A 273 8.40 2.19 -10.93
C LEU A 273 8.29 3.72 -10.92
N GLY A 274 9.29 4.44 -11.43
CA GLY A 274 9.27 5.89 -11.64
C GLY A 274 10.11 6.65 -10.62
N SER A 275 11.15 7.34 -11.11
CA SER A 275 11.97 8.25 -10.31
C SER A 275 11.27 9.60 -10.19
N GLY A 276 10.43 9.76 -9.17
CA GLY A 276 9.98 11.09 -8.76
C GLY A 276 11.15 11.87 -8.13
N PRO A 277 11.33 13.18 -8.41
CA PRO A 277 12.48 13.98 -7.96
C PRO A 277 12.57 14.21 -6.43
N ALA A 278 11.70 13.61 -5.62
CA ALA A 278 11.51 13.95 -4.20
C ALA A 278 11.74 12.78 -3.20
N GLY A 279 12.61 11.83 -3.52
CA GLY A 279 13.32 10.95 -2.56
C GLY A 279 12.52 9.94 -1.70
N GLY A 280 11.20 10.05 -1.59
CA GLY A 280 10.36 9.01 -0.99
C GLY A 280 9.69 8.18 -2.09
N ARG A 281 9.54 6.86 -1.89
CA ARG A 281 8.85 5.96 -2.83
C ARG A 281 7.42 6.43 -3.08
N GLN A 282 7.17 7.23 -4.11
CA GLN A 282 5.83 7.40 -4.64
C GLN A 282 5.55 6.17 -5.49
N LEU A 283 4.48 5.44 -5.20
CA LEU A 283 4.04 4.42 -6.12
C LEU A 283 3.55 5.13 -7.38
N GLY A 284 4.28 4.97 -8.48
CA GLY A 284 3.73 5.29 -9.80
C GLY A 284 2.45 4.49 -10.06
N TRP A 285 1.73 4.79 -11.15
CA TRP A 285 0.50 4.08 -11.52
C TRP A 285 0.65 2.55 -11.56
N ILE A 286 1.80 2.05 -12.01
CA ILE A 286 2.12 0.62 -12.00
C ILE A 286 2.18 0.10 -10.55
N GLY A 287 2.79 0.87 -9.64
CA GLY A 287 2.91 0.52 -8.24
C GLY A 287 1.56 0.49 -7.56
N ALA A 288 0.72 1.50 -7.84
CA ALA A 288 -0.65 1.54 -7.36
C ALA A 288 -1.45 0.32 -7.83
N GLY A 289 -1.32 -0.06 -9.10
CA GLY A 289 -1.93 -1.28 -9.67
C GLY A 289 -1.43 -2.56 -9.00
N LEU A 290 -0.12 -2.70 -8.82
CA LEU A 290 0.50 -3.85 -8.14
C LEU A 290 0.11 -3.91 -6.66
N GLY A 291 0.05 -2.77 -5.98
CA GLY A 291 -0.35 -2.66 -4.57
C GLY A 291 -1.81 -3.03 -4.37
N GLY A 292 -2.70 -2.54 -5.26
CA GLY A 292 -4.09 -2.96 -5.31
C GLY A 292 -4.21 -4.47 -5.55
N THR A 293 -3.48 -5.01 -6.53
CA THR A 293 -3.50 -6.45 -6.86
C THR A 293 -3.01 -7.30 -5.69
N ALA A 294 -1.92 -6.92 -5.04
CA ALA A 294 -1.37 -7.61 -3.88
C ALA A 294 -2.35 -7.60 -2.70
N THR A 295 -3.02 -6.46 -2.44
CA THR A 295 -4.03 -6.33 -1.39
C THR A 295 -5.23 -7.25 -1.64
N TYR A 296 -5.73 -7.31 -2.88
CA TYR A 296 -6.85 -8.21 -3.22
C TYR A 296 -6.43 -9.69 -3.22
N LEU A 297 -5.21 -10.02 -3.65
CA LEU A 297 -4.67 -11.38 -3.52
C LEU A 297 -4.58 -11.83 -2.06
N LEU A 298 -4.17 -10.93 -1.16
CA LEU A 298 -4.13 -11.20 0.28
C LEU A 298 -5.53 -11.50 0.80
N VAL A 299 -6.50 -10.64 0.48
CA VAL A 299 -7.89 -10.77 0.94
C VAL A 299 -8.55 -12.05 0.41
N PHE A 300 -8.41 -12.34 -0.89
CA PHE A 300 -8.93 -13.59 -1.47
C PHE A 300 -8.21 -14.83 -0.93
N GLY A 301 -6.91 -14.74 -0.64
CA GLY A 301 -6.16 -15.79 0.04
C GLY A 301 -6.74 -16.11 1.41
N PHE A 302 -7.01 -15.07 2.23
CA PHE A 302 -7.67 -15.25 3.52
C PHE A 302 -9.08 -15.81 3.41
N MET A 303 -9.91 -15.33 2.47
CA MET A 303 -11.25 -15.88 2.24
C MET A 303 -11.19 -17.36 1.82
N GLY A 304 -10.20 -17.73 0.98
CA GLY A 304 -9.94 -19.11 0.60
C GLY A 304 -9.58 -20.01 1.78
N LEU A 305 -8.82 -19.49 2.75
CA LEU A 305 -8.50 -20.19 3.99
C LEU A 305 -9.75 -20.41 4.87
N ILE A 306 -10.61 -19.40 4.99
CA ILE A 306 -11.90 -19.52 5.72
C ILE A 306 -12.78 -20.59 5.07
N GLY A 307 -12.81 -20.66 3.73
CA GLY A 307 -13.56 -21.66 3.00
C GLY A 307 -13.12 -23.11 3.25
N LEU A 308 -11.89 -23.35 3.74
CA LEU A 308 -11.43 -24.69 4.12
C LEU A 308 -12.10 -25.21 5.39
N ALA A 309 -12.61 -24.31 6.24
CA ALA A 309 -13.37 -24.68 7.44
C ALA A 309 -14.84 -25.03 7.11
N ALA A 310 -15.31 -24.74 5.88
CA ALA A 310 -16.69 -25.03 5.49
C ALA A 310 -16.90 -26.56 5.33
N PRO A 311 -18.01 -27.12 5.85
CA PRO A 311 -18.34 -28.53 5.73
C PRO A 311 -18.43 -28.96 4.27
N SER A 312 -17.83 -30.10 3.94
CA SER A 312 -17.96 -30.65 2.59
C SER A 312 -19.43 -31.05 2.32
N PRO A 313 -20.07 -30.57 1.23
CA PRO A 313 -21.46 -30.89 0.91
C PRO A 313 -21.68 -32.38 0.64
N ALA A 314 -20.60 -33.14 0.38
CA ALA A 314 -20.66 -34.60 0.23
C ALA A 314 -21.12 -35.31 1.51
N SER A 315 -20.86 -34.73 2.70
CA SER A 315 -21.29 -35.32 3.98
C SER A 315 -22.80 -35.23 4.20
N VAL A 316 -23.47 -34.25 3.58
CA VAL A 316 -24.89 -33.97 3.79
C VAL A 316 -25.77 -34.97 3.03
N LYS A 317 -25.37 -35.37 1.81
CA LYS A 317 -26.15 -36.32 0.99
C LYS A 317 -26.26 -37.71 1.62
N THR A 318 -25.26 -38.13 2.39
CA THR A 318 -25.26 -39.46 3.05
C THR A 318 -26.26 -39.53 4.20
N LYS A 319 -26.53 -38.41 4.87
CA LYS A 319 -27.55 -38.33 5.93
C LYS A 319 -28.97 -38.32 5.35
N ALA A 320 -29.20 -37.58 4.26
CA ALA A 320 -30.51 -37.49 3.62
C ALA A 320 -31.01 -38.81 3.00
N LYS A 321 -30.12 -39.75 2.68
CA LYS A 321 -30.51 -41.08 2.15
C LYS A 321 -30.76 -42.13 3.25
N ARG A 322 -30.50 -41.78 4.52
CA ARG A 322 -30.72 -42.65 5.69
C ARG A 322 -31.98 -42.29 6.48
N GLN A 323 -32.64 -41.19 6.13
CA GLN A 323 -33.97 -40.82 6.60
C GLN A 323 -34.98 -41.18 5.52
#